data_AF-A0A495QKT8-F1
#
_entry.id   AF-A0A495QKT8-F1
#
_cell.length_a   1.000
_cell.length_b   1.000
_cell.length_c   1.000
_cell.angle_alpha   90.00
_cell.angle_beta   90.00
_cell.angle_gamma   90.00
#
_symmetry.space_group_name_H-M   'P 1'
#
loop_
_entity.id
_entity.type
_entity.pdbx_description
1 polymer ?
#
loop_
_entity_poly.entity_id
_entity_poly.type
_entity_poly.pdbx_seq_one_letter_code
_entity_poly.pdbx_strand_id
1 'polypeptide(L)'
;MNPGVLIRELRMGRGRTAALRMALWQVRGEIAASELGDPSTAELGILKRQQHLLLDIHARVDPATHRRVKAALEKATEHPAVKAVARRMAEKPPQHRTPTDFSALTNAFMKAGGFVEPQQHNRKPLGRPAEQTPPGTGPEAKPGHMENGVSAFRTSARMPTWRQTLHREHLRRGVLPIPAGVKITARRAGLGISLGIDHRSWAEAGRVRVVRTKLSDDGSHLVLEPPGWPSDFFPGIVLDMSWIPERRTFFGRTHELEGPLVIRGTAATIDGRIIAHRYDPQVIIRETAPGGSRSAVPTGLSDTDWVLRTLQILGYLDAEGRAVLAEDALERSMVGELGFPRGQTQRITQAVARLIGSGLVSRVKAPSTHAGVPPIHRCREELR
;
A
#
# COMPACT_ATOMS: atom_id res chain seq x y z
N MET A 1 -16.31 -10.49 10.70
CA MET A 1 -16.28 -9.05 10.31
C MET A 1 -17.59 -8.40 10.78
N ASN A 2 -17.57 -7.24 11.44
CA ASN A 2 -18.80 -6.61 11.94
C ASN A 2 -19.61 -6.04 10.75
N PRO A 3 -20.88 -6.44 10.54
CA PRO A 3 -21.70 -5.99 9.40
C PRO A 3 -21.89 -4.48 9.34
N GLY A 4 -21.89 -3.79 10.49
CA GLY A 4 -21.99 -2.32 10.54
C GLY A 4 -20.77 -1.60 9.96
N VAL A 5 -19.58 -2.23 10.03
CA VAL A 5 -18.33 -1.67 9.49
C VAL A 5 -18.31 -1.80 7.98
N LEU A 6 -18.73 -2.95 7.44
CA LEU A 6 -18.80 -3.18 5.99
C LEU A 6 -19.83 -2.26 5.32
N ILE A 7 -21.00 -2.03 5.95
CA ILE A 7 -22.03 -1.12 5.43
C ILE A 7 -21.56 0.35 5.45
N ARG A 8 -20.78 0.75 6.47
CA ARG A 8 -20.18 2.09 6.56
C ARG A 8 -19.11 2.32 5.50
N GLU A 9 -18.26 1.33 5.25
CA GLU A 9 -17.22 1.32 4.20
C GLU A 9 -17.83 1.39 2.78
N LEU A 10 -18.92 0.65 2.52
CA LEU A 10 -19.59 0.66 1.22
C LEU A 10 -20.23 2.01 0.86
N ARG A 11 -20.46 2.90 1.84
CA ARG A 11 -21.02 4.24 1.61
C ARG A 11 -20.04 5.21 0.93
N MET A 12 -18.72 4.97 0.95
CA MET A 12 -17.67 5.98 0.68
C MET A 12 -16.98 5.96 -0.71
N GLY A 13 -17.52 5.28 -1.74
CA GLY A 13 -17.22 5.55 -3.16
C GLY A 13 -15.90 5.01 -3.78
N ARG A 14 -16.02 4.42 -4.99
CA ARG A 14 -15.05 3.69 -5.86
C ARG A 14 -14.32 2.50 -5.20
N GLY A 15 -14.52 1.29 -5.77
CA GLY A 15 -14.08 0.01 -5.21
C GLY A 15 -15.21 -0.89 -4.68
N ARG A 16 -16.46 -0.37 -4.66
CA ARG A 16 -17.66 -1.06 -4.13
C ARG A 16 -17.85 -2.48 -4.69
N THR A 17 -17.67 -2.67 -5.99
CA THR A 17 -17.91 -3.97 -6.63
C THR A 17 -16.87 -5.02 -6.24
N ALA A 18 -15.59 -4.64 -6.08
CA ALA A 18 -14.54 -5.55 -5.65
C ALA A 18 -14.70 -5.92 -4.16
N ALA A 19 -14.97 -4.94 -3.30
CA ALA A 19 -15.23 -5.15 -1.88
C ALA A 19 -16.50 -6.01 -1.64
N LEU A 20 -17.58 -5.76 -2.39
CA LEU A 20 -18.80 -6.57 -2.35
C LEU A 20 -18.54 -8.00 -2.81
N ARG A 21 -17.75 -8.20 -3.86
CA ARG A 21 -17.37 -9.54 -4.33
C ARG A 21 -16.56 -10.28 -3.27
N MET A 22 -15.59 -9.62 -2.62
CA MET A 22 -14.80 -10.21 -1.54
C MET A 22 -15.65 -10.59 -0.32
N ALA A 23 -16.58 -9.72 0.09
CA ALA A 23 -17.49 -10.00 1.20
C ALA A 23 -18.47 -11.15 0.87
N LEU A 24 -19.04 -11.15 -0.35
CA LEU A 24 -19.89 -12.24 -0.83
C LEU A 24 -19.16 -13.58 -0.83
N TRP A 25 -17.90 -13.52 -1.24
CA TRP A 25 -17.04 -14.67 -1.35
C TRP A 25 -16.67 -15.25 0.03
N GLN A 26 -16.32 -14.40 1.00
CA GLN A 26 -16.06 -14.83 2.37
C GLN A 26 -17.30 -15.48 3.02
N VAL A 27 -18.46 -14.81 2.96
CA VAL A 27 -19.70 -15.32 3.57
C VAL A 27 -20.13 -16.65 2.94
N ARG A 28 -19.95 -16.84 1.63
CA ARG A 28 -20.32 -18.10 0.97
C ARG A 28 -19.39 -19.26 1.33
N GLY A 29 -18.09 -18.99 1.54
CA GLY A 29 -17.16 -19.98 2.08
C GLY A 29 -17.55 -20.44 3.48
N GLU A 30 -18.00 -19.51 4.33
CA GLU A 30 -18.48 -19.80 5.68
C GLU A 30 -19.81 -20.59 5.67
N ILE A 31 -20.74 -20.30 4.74
CA ILE A 31 -21.97 -21.10 4.54
C ILE A 31 -21.62 -22.53 4.11
N ALA A 32 -20.79 -22.70 3.08
CA ALA A 32 -20.44 -24.03 2.57
C ALA A 32 -19.73 -24.89 3.63
N ALA A 33 -18.85 -24.30 4.42
CA ALA A 33 -18.20 -24.99 5.54
C ALA A 33 -19.17 -25.33 6.69
N SER A 34 -20.25 -24.56 6.84
CA SER A 34 -21.29 -24.81 7.85
C SER A 34 -22.29 -25.87 7.37
N GLU A 35 -22.73 -25.87 6.11
CA GLU A 35 -23.68 -26.86 5.56
C GLU A 35 -23.13 -28.29 5.49
N LEU A 36 -21.79 -28.45 5.49
CA LEU A 36 -21.11 -29.74 5.51
C LEU A 36 -20.82 -30.27 6.92
N GLY A 37 -21.05 -29.47 7.97
CA GLY A 37 -20.95 -29.88 9.38
C GLY A 37 -22.34 -30.03 10.02
N ASP A 38 -22.38 -30.11 11.37
CA ASP A 38 -23.61 -30.07 12.16
C ASP A 38 -23.74 -28.69 12.85
N PRO A 39 -24.03 -27.62 12.10
CA PRO A 39 -24.03 -26.27 12.64
C PRO A 39 -25.27 -26.05 13.50
N SER A 40 -25.14 -25.18 14.49
CA SER A 40 -26.30 -24.49 15.06
C SER A 40 -27.11 -23.86 13.92
N THR A 41 -28.40 -24.23 13.81
CA THR A 41 -29.35 -23.68 12.82
C THR A 41 -29.39 -22.15 12.85
N ALA A 42 -29.00 -21.53 13.97
CA ALA A 42 -28.91 -20.08 14.12
C ALA A 42 -27.72 -19.46 13.35
N GLU A 43 -26.54 -20.07 13.37
CA GLU A 43 -25.33 -19.54 12.70
C GLU A 43 -25.46 -19.62 11.18
N LEU A 44 -25.94 -20.76 10.67
CA LEU A 44 -26.22 -20.93 9.24
C LEU A 44 -27.29 -19.93 8.76
N GLY A 45 -28.29 -19.65 9.59
CA GLY A 45 -29.30 -18.63 9.32
C GLY A 45 -28.72 -17.21 9.24
N ILE A 46 -27.75 -16.86 10.08
CA ILE A 46 -27.07 -15.54 10.05
C ILE A 46 -26.25 -15.38 8.77
N LEU A 47 -25.47 -16.40 8.41
CA LEU A 47 -24.63 -16.35 7.21
C LEU A 47 -25.48 -16.30 5.93
N LYS A 48 -26.56 -17.08 5.84
CA LYS A 48 -27.50 -17.01 4.71
C LYS A 48 -28.15 -15.63 4.57
N ARG A 49 -28.52 -14.99 5.68
CA ARG A 49 -29.04 -13.60 5.68
C ARG A 49 -27.98 -12.60 5.21
N GLN A 50 -26.73 -12.75 5.63
CA GLN A 50 -25.63 -11.89 5.18
C GLN A 50 -25.34 -12.06 3.68
N GLN A 51 -25.36 -13.29 3.17
CA GLN A 51 -25.20 -13.56 1.75
C GLN A 51 -26.31 -12.91 0.92
N HIS A 52 -27.57 -13.05 1.35
CA HIS A 52 -28.71 -12.44 0.67
C HIS A 52 -28.59 -10.92 0.62
N LEU A 53 -28.24 -10.30 1.75
CA LEU A 53 -28.02 -8.86 1.84
C LEU A 53 -26.92 -8.37 0.89
N LEU A 54 -25.79 -9.08 0.81
CA LEU A 54 -24.69 -8.70 -0.06
C LEU A 54 -25.03 -8.92 -1.55
N LEU A 55 -25.80 -9.95 -1.88
CA LEU A 55 -26.30 -10.21 -3.23
C LEU A 55 -27.27 -9.10 -3.66
N ASP A 56 -28.16 -8.66 -2.78
CA ASP A 56 -29.08 -7.54 -3.04
C ASP A 56 -28.34 -6.22 -3.26
N ILE A 57 -27.31 -5.94 -2.44
CA ILE A 57 -26.48 -4.76 -2.63
C ILE A 57 -25.72 -4.84 -3.97
N HIS A 58 -25.17 -6.00 -4.33
CA HIS A 58 -24.49 -6.16 -5.62
C HIS A 58 -25.47 -6.05 -6.80
N ALA A 59 -26.70 -6.57 -6.68
CA ALA A 59 -27.73 -6.47 -7.72
C ALA A 59 -28.14 -5.02 -7.99
N ARG A 60 -28.19 -4.18 -6.95
CA ARG A 60 -28.49 -2.74 -7.07
C ARG A 60 -27.34 -1.93 -7.65
N VAL A 61 -26.10 -2.39 -7.47
CA VAL A 61 -24.88 -1.70 -7.95
C VAL A 61 -24.54 -2.06 -9.40
N ASP A 62 -24.70 -3.33 -9.79
CA ASP A 62 -24.38 -3.81 -11.15
C ASP A 62 -25.22 -5.05 -11.51
N PRO A 63 -26.44 -4.86 -12.06
CA PRO A 63 -27.37 -5.95 -12.37
C PRO A 63 -26.85 -6.92 -13.44
N ALA A 64 -26.07 -6.41 -14.41
CA ALA A 64 -25.55 -7.20 -15.52
C ALA A 64 -24.44 -8.14 -15.05
N THR A 65 -23.54 -7.65 -14.19
CA THR A 65 -22.50 -8.47 -13.60
C THR A 65 -23.02 -9.36 -12.46
N HIS A 66 -24.09 -8.95 -11.76
CA HIS A 66 -24.70 -9.73 -10.69
C HIS A 66 -25.12 -11.14 -11.15
N ARG A 67 -25.82 -11.27 -12.29
CA ARG A 67 -26.24 -12.59 -12.80
C ARG A 67 -25.05 -13.51 -13.09
N ARG A 68 -23.96 -12.94 -13.65
CA ARG A 68 -22.73 -13.68 -13.96
C ARG A 68 -21.99 -14.11 -12.70
N VAL A 69 -21.88 -13.22 -11.71
CA VAL A 69 -21.25 -13.51 -10.42
C VAL A 69 -22.06 -14.57 -9.66
N LYS A 70 -23.39 -14.46 -9.63
CA LYS A 70 -24.26 -15.46 -8.99
C LYS A 70 -24.09 -16.84 -9.63
N ALA A 71 -24.18 -16.94 -10.96
CA ALA A 71 -24.03 -18.20 -11.67
C ALA A 71 -22.62 -18.82 -11.50
N ALA A 72 -21.57 -17.99 -11.50
CA ALA A 72 -20.20 -18.45 -11.27
C ALA A 72 -19.98 -18.94 -9.84
N LEU A 73 -20.57 -18.25 -8.85
CA LEU A 73 -20.54 -18.66 -7.45
C LEU A 73 -21.26 -20.00 -7.24
N GLU A 74 -22.43 -20.19 -7.86
CA GLU A 74 -23.18 -21.45 -7.82
C GLU A 74 -22.40 -22.60 -8.47
N LYS A 75 -21.81 -22.36 -9.66
CA LYS A 75 -20.99 -23.36 -10.35
C LYS A 75 -19.73 -23.74 -9.57
N ALA A 76 -19.06 -22.77 -8.96
CA ALA A 76 -17.82 -23.02 -8.20
C ALA A 76 -18.08 -23.73 -6.87
N THR A 77 -19.23 -23.49 -6.20
CA THR A 77 -19.61 -24.25 -5.00
C THR A 77 -19.86 -25.73 -5.30
N GLU A 78 -20.31 -26.06 -6.52
CA GLU A 78 -20.53 -27.44 -6.92
C GLU A 78 -19.24 -28.20 -7.30
N HIS A 79 -18.11 -27.50 -7.41
CA HIS A 79 -16.87 -28.10 -7.88
C HIS A 79 -16.29 -29.11 -6.88
N PRO A 80 -15.86 -30.32 -7.32
CA PRO A 80 -15.41 -31.38 -6.41
C PRO A 80 -14.27 -30.98 -5.47
N ALA A 81 -13.31 -30.17 -5.97
CA ALA A 81 -12.20 -29.68 -5.15
C ALA A 81 -12.65 -28.73 -4.03
N VAL A 82 -13.69 -27.90 -4.28
CA VAL A 82 -14.23 -26.99 -3.27
C VAL A 82 -14.95 -27.79 -2.20
N LYS A 83 -15.80 -28.75 -2.61
CA LYS A 83 -16.48 -29.67 -1.68
C LYS A 83 -15.50 -30.48 -0.83
N ALA A 84 -14.40 -30.96 -1.42
CA ALA A 84 -13.38 -31.72 -0.71
C ALA A 84 -12.68 -30.89 0.37
N VAL A 85 -12.32 -29.63 0.07
CA VAL A 85 -11.70 -28.75 1.08
C VAL A 85 -12.71 -28.34 2.15
N ALA A 86 -13.94 -27.99 1.75
CA ALA A 86 -15.00 -27.63 2.69
C ALA A 86 -15.34 -28.78 3.64
N ARG A 87 -15.35 -30.04 3.16
CA ARG A 87 -15.53 -31.24 4.00
C ARG A 87 -14.41 -31.40 5.02
N ARG A 88 -13.15 -31.26 4.60
CA ARG A 88 -11.99 -31.29 5.52
C ARG A 88 -12.03 -30.17 6.57
N MET A 89 -12.55 -29.00 6.20
CA MET A 89 -12.78 -27.90 7.15
C MET A 89 -13.92 -28.18 8.12
N ALA A 90 -14.98 -28.85 7.66
CA ALA A 90 -16.12 -29.24 8.49
C ALA A 90 -15.75 -30.30 9.54
N GLU A 91 -14.83 -31.21 9.20
CA GLU A 91 -14.27 -32.21 10.13
C GLU A 91 -13.45 -31.58 11.29
N LYS A 92 -13.04 -30.31 11.15
CA LYS A 92 -12.36 -29.56 12.21
C LYS A 92 -13.36 -28.77 13.06
N PRO A 93 -13.28 -28.84 14.41
CA PRO A 93 -14.05 -27.94 15.27
C PRO A 93 -13.74 -26.48 14.93
N PRO A 94 -14.71 -25.55 15.02
CA PRO A 94 -14.54 -24.16 14.60
C PRO A 94 -13.27 -23.48 15.15
N GLN A 95 -12.94 -23.74 16.41
CA GLN A 95 -11.76 -23.19 17.10
C GLN A 95 -10.41 -23.73 16.60
N HIS A 96 -10.41 -24.81 15.81
CA HIS A 96 -9.20 -25.43 15.25
C HIS A 96 -9.03 -25.15 13.75
N ARG A 97 -9.90 -24.34 13.14
CA ARG A 97 -9.76 -23.92 11.75
C ARG A 97 -8.70 -22.83 11.67
N THR A 98 -7.68 -23.08 10.85
CA THR A 98 -6.55 -22.17 10.71
C THR A 98 -6.73 -21.25 9.50
N PRO A 99 -6.02 -20.11 9.42
CA PRO A 99 -5.98 -19.28 8.23
C PRO A 99 -5.62 -20.05 6.95
N THR A 100 -4.75 -21.06 7.07
CA THR A 100 -4.35 -21.95 5.96
C THR A 100 -5.52 -22.76 5.41
N ASP A 101 -6.47 -23.17 6.24
CA ASP A 101 -7.66 -23.89 5.80
C ASP A 101 -8.57 -22.98 4.93
N PHE A 102 -8.73 -21.73 5.34
CA PHE A 102 -9.45 -20.71 4.55
C PHE A 102 -8.73 -20.38 3.24
N SER A 103 -7.40 -20.31 3.25
CA SER A 103 -6.60 -20.15 2.03
C SER A 103 -6.69 -21.36 1.09
N ALA A 104 -6.80 -22.58 1.61
CA ALA A 104 -6.99 -23.78 0.80
C ALA A 104 -8.38 -23.77 0.12
N LEU A 105 -9.43 -23.37 0.85
CA LEU A 105 -10.78 -23.26 0.31
C LEU A 105 -10.85 -22.19 -0.78
N THR A 106 -10.20 -21.06 -0.52
CA THR A 106 -10.00 -19.96 -1.46
C THR A 106 -9.38 -20.43 -2.77
N ASN A 107 -8.27 -21.16 -2.67
CA ASN A 107 -7.54 -21.66 -3.83
C ASN A 107 -8.34 -22.70 -4.63
N ALA A 108 -9.06 -23.60 -3.95
CA ALA A 108 -9.93 -24.57 -4.61
C ALA A 108 -11.07 -23.88 -5.38
N PHE A 109 -11.62 -22.80 -4.82
CA PHE A 109 -12.69 -22.02 -5.43
C PHE A 109 -12.23 -21.22 -6.65
N MET A 110 -11.02 -20.64 -6.59
CA MET A 110 -10.39 -19.96 -7.72
C MET A 110 -10.13 -20.93 -8.88
N LYS A 111 -9.63 -22.14 -8.58
CA LYS A 111 -9.41 -23.20 -9.58
C LYS A 111 -10.71 -23.71 -10.22
N ALA A 112 -11.83 -23.64 -9.49
CA ALA A 112 -13.15 -24.05 -9.96
C ALA A 112 -13.81 -23.07 -10.95
N GLY A 113 -13.12 -21.99 -11.35
CA GLY A 113 -13.68 -20.97 -12.23
C GLY A 113 -14.67 -20.05 -11.51
N GLY A 114 -14.60 -19.94 -10.19
CA GLY A 114 -15.38 -18.97 -9.41
C GLY A 114 -15.04 -17.50 -9.73
N PHE A 115 -13.97 -17.28 -10.50
CA PHE A 115 -13.61 -15.99 -11.07
C PHE A 115 -13.93 -16.00 -12.58
N VAL A 116 -14.95 -15.22 -12.97
CA VAL A 116 -15.25 -15.01 -14.40
C VAL A 116 -14.30 -13.95 -14.94
N GLU A 117 -13.22 -14.42 -15.57
CA GLU A 117 -12.39 -13.60 -16.44
C GLU A 117 -13.23 -13.12 -17.64
N PRO A 118 -13.25 -11.82 -17.98
CA PRO A 118 -13.71 -11.40 -19.30
C PRO A 118 -12.67 -11.91 -20.30
N GLN A 119 -13.00 -12.98 -21.02
CA GLN A 119 -12.20 -13.55 -22.11
C GLN A 119 -11.81 -12.43 -23.10
N GLN A 120 -10.56 -11.97 -23.03
CA GLN A 120 -9.97 -11.13 -24.07
C GLN A 120 -9.28 -12.04 -25.08
N HIS A 121 -9.70 -11.91 -26.34
CA HIS A 121 -9.13 -12.65 -27.46
C HIS A 121 -7.61 -12.44 -27.59
N ASN A 122 -6.91 -13.57 -27.57
CA ASN A 122 -5.71 -13.91 -28.34
C ASN A 122 -4.69 -12.78 -28.58
N ARG A 123 -3.63 -12.71 -27.75
CA ARG A 123 -2.35 -12.10 -28.15
C ARG A 123 -1.15 -12.95 -27.72
N LYS A 124 -0.25 -13.19 -28.68
CA LYS A 124 1.01 -13.95 -28.59
C LYS A 124 1.89 -13.50 -27.40
N PRO A 125 2.64 -14.42 -26.76
CA PRO A 125 3.56 -14.08 -25.69
C PRO A 125 4.81 -13.36 -26.22
N LEU A 126 5.18 -12.23 -25.57
CA LEU A 126 6.47 -11.56 -25.74
C LEU A 126 7.55 -12.32 -24.97
N GLY A 127 8.67 -12.58 -25.65
CA GLY A 127 9.84 -13.29 -25.14
C GLY A 127 10.54 -12.57 -23.98
N ARG A 128 11.06 -13.38 -23.06
CA ARG A 128 11.89 -13.02 -21.90
C ARG A 128 13.32 -12.72 -22.38
N PRO A 129 13.95 -11.58 -22.04
CA PRO A 129 15.38 -11.40 -22.26
C PRO A 129 16.18 -12.17 -21.19
N ALA A 130 17.29 -12.76 -21.62
CA ALA A 130 18.17 -13.60 -20.84
C ALA A 130 18.89 -12.84 -19.71
N GLU A 131 19.11 -13.58 -18.62
CA GLU A 131 19.87 -13.24 -17.43
C GLU A 131 21.36 -13.17 -17.76
N GLN A 132 22.02 -12.05 -17.43
CA GLN A 132 23.48 -11.91 -17.51
C GLN A 132 24.02 -11.33 -16.21
N THR A 133 25.02 -12.01 -15.66
CA THR A 133 25.81 -11.74 -14.45
C THR A 133 26.58 -10.41 -14.53
N PRO A 134 26.75 -9.65 -13.43
CA PRO A 134 27.32 -8.29 -13.49
C PRO A 134 28.86 -8.27 -13.36
N PRO A 135 29.56 -7.29 -13.98
CA PRO A 135 30.89 -6.88 -13.56
C PRO A 135 30.89 -5.52 -12.84
N GLY A 136 31.73 -5.41 -11.80
CA GLY A 136 32.46 -4.21 -11.43
C GLY A 136 31.74 -3.14 -10.60
N THR A 137 32.02 -3.13 -9.30
CA THR A 137 31.65 -2.08 -8.33
C THR A 137 32.43 -0.79 -8.61
N GLY A 138 31.73 0.27 -9.03
CA GLY A 138 32.24 1.65 -9.03
C GLY A 138 31.88 2.38 -7.72
N PRO A 139 32.55 3.52 -7.42
CA PRO A 139 32.55 4.13 -6.09
C PRO A 139 31.16 4.62 -5.67
N GLU A 140 30.82 4.28 -4.45
CA GLU A 140 29.55 4.54 -3.77
C GLU A 140 29.37 6.05 -3.53
N ALA A 141 28.33 6.64 -4.13
CA ALA A 141 27.98 8.04 -3.89
C ALA A 141 27.48 8.21 -2.45
N LYS A 142 28.07 9.18 -1.72
CA LYS A 142 27.69 9.51 -0.34
C LYS A 142 26.19 9.85 -0.25
N PRO A 143 25.46 9.31 0.73
CA PRO A 143 24.04 9.60 0.91
C PRO A 143 23.87 10.99 1.55
N GLY A 144 23.67 12.00 0.70
CA GLY A 144 23.40 13.37 1.13
C GLY A 144 22.34 13.99 0.24
N HIS A 145 21.16 14.22 0.82
CA HIS A 145 19.98 14.87 0.21
C HIS A 145 19.27 14.07 -0.91
N MET A 146 18.21 13.33 -0.53
CA MET A 146 17.29 12.73 -1.50
C MET A 146 16.40 13.84 -2.12
N GLU A 147 16.86 14.43 -3.21
CA GLU A 147 16.02 15.31 -4.03
C GLU A 147 14.90 14.45 -4.65
N ASN A 148 13.63 14.76 -4.34
CA ASN A 148 12.43 14.18 -4.96
C ASN A 148 12.22 12.66 -4.81
N GLY A 149 12.74 12.04 -3.73
CA GLY A 149 12.51 10.62 -3.44
C GLY A 149 13.34 9.66 -4.31
N VAL A 150 14.42 10.15 -4.93
CA VAL A 150 15.39 9.33 -5.66
C VAL A 150 16.47 8.87 -4.68
N SER A 151 16.57 7.56 -4.43
CA SER A 151 17.47 7.01 -3.39
C SER A 151 18.74 6.34 -3.93
N ALA A 152 18.77 5.97 -5.21
CA ALA A 152 19.95 5.43 -5.86
C ALA A 152 19.88 5.70 -7.36
N PHE A 153 20.91 6.32 -7.93
CA PHE A 153 21.02 6.56 -9.38
C PHE A 153 22.25 5.85 -9.90
N ARG A 154 22.07 4.92 -10.85
CA ARG A 154 23.15 4.21 -11.53
C ARG A 154 23.07 4.48 -13.02
N THR A 155 24.08 5.16 -13.53
CA THR A 155 24.24 5.39 -14.96
C THR A 155 25.03 4.24 -15.56
N SER A 156 24.35 3.27 -16.18
CA SER A 156 25.02 2.54 -17.26
C SER A 156 24.99 3.43 -18.51
N ALA A 157 26.03 3.40 -19.34
CA ALA A 157 26.14 4.26 -20.52
C ALA A 157 24.95 4.13 -21.50
N ARG A 158 24.17 3.05 -21.41
CA ARG A 158 23.05 2.76 -22.32
C ARG A 158 21.67 2.81 -21.67
N MET A 159 21.57 2.58 -20.37
CA MET A 159 20.28 2.51 -19.68
C MET A 159 20.43 3.04 -18.25
N PRO A 160 20.13 4.33 -18.01
CA PRO A 160 20.09 4.88 -16.66
C PRO A 160 19.03 4.15 -15.84
N THR A 161 19.39 3.75 -14.62
CA THR A 161 18.48 3.08 -13.68
C THR A 161 18.49 3.80 -12.34
N TRP A 162 17.35 3.85 -11.66
CA TRP A 162 17.25 4.45 -10.34
C TRP A 162 16.13 3.88 -9.51
N ARG A 163 16.17 4.13 -8.20
CA ARG A 163 15.04 3.88 -7.31
C ARG A 163 14.23 5.14 -7.11
N GLN A 164 12.92 5.04 -7.33
CA GLN A 164 11.97 6.11 -7.11
C GLN A 164 10.97 5.71 -6.05
N THR A 165 10.96 6.42 -4.92
CA THR A 165 9.87 6.35 -3.96
C THR A 165 8.75 7.28 -4.39
N LEU A 166 7.50 6.81 -4.44
CA LEU A 166 6.36 7.68 -4.74
C LEU A 166 5.82 8.33 -3.48
N HIS A 167 5.69 9.65 -3.50
CA HIS A 167 5.05 10.41 -2.44
C HIS A 167 3.55 10.57 -2.73
N ARG A 168 2.77 10.98 -1.72
CA ARG A 168 1.33 11.21 -1.92
C ARG A 168 1.07 12.20 -3.04
N GLU A 169 1.89 13.24 -3.12
CA GLU A 169 1.74 14.27 -4.14
C GLU A 169 1.96 13.73 -5.57
N HIS A 170 2.90 12.78 -5.73
CA HIS A 170 3.14 12.12 -7.01
C HIS A 170 1.91 11.32 -7.47
N LEU A 171 1.30 10.60 -6.52
CA LEU A 171 0.09 9.82 -6.77
C LEU A 171 -1.10 10.72 -7.08
N ARG A 172 -1.31 11.76 -6.27
CA ARG A 172 -2.42 12.70 -6.39
C ARG A 172 -2.39 13.50 -7.69
N ARG A 173 -1.21 13.98 -8.08
CA ARG A 173 -1.04 14.76 -9.32
C ARG A 173 -0.82 13.91 -10.56
N GLY A 174 -0.63 12.60 -10.40
CA GLY A 174 -0.26 11.73 -11.52
C GLY A 174 1.07 12.16 -12.12
N VAL A 175 2.10 12.41 -11.30
CA VAL A 175 3.42 12.81 -11.78
C VAL A 175 4.52 11.84 -11.36
N LEU A 176 5.53 11.66 -12.21
CA LEU A 176 6.73 10.88 -11.93
C LEU A 176 7.97 11.80 -12.03
N PRO A 177 8.69 12.06 -10.92
CA PRO A 177 9.93 12.82 -10.96
C PRO A 177 11.00 12.15 -11.84
N ILE A 178 11.80 12.97 -12.52
CA ILE A 178 12.89 12.53 -13.39
C ILE A 178 14.23 13.00 -12.79
N PRO A 179 15.18 12.08 -12.50
CA PRO A 179 16.51 12.45 -12.03
C PRO A 179 17.24 13.34 -13.04
N ALA A 180 18.04 14.30 -12.54
CA ALA A 180 18.78 15.25 -13.38
C ALA A 180 19.57 14.58 -14.52
N GLY A 181 20.22 13.44 -14.25
CA GLY A 181 20.99 12.69 -15.24
C GLY A 181 20.16 12.12 -16.42
N VAL A 182 18.84 11.99 -16.27
CA VAL A 182 17.94 11.49 -17.32
C VAL A 182 17.25 12.62 -18.08
N LYS A 183 17.06 13.79 -17.45
CA LYS A 183 16.31 14.93 -18.01
C LYS A 183 16.77 15.32 -19.41
N ILE A 184 18.09 15.39 -19.64
CA ILE A 184 18.66 15.78 -20.94
C ILE A 184 18.24 14.78 -22.03
N THR A 185 18.39 13.49 -21.75
CA THR A 185 18.06 12.44 -22.73
C THR A 185 16.55 12.33 -22.97
N ALA A 186 15.73 12.50 -21.93
CA ALA A 186 14.27 12.53 -22.06
C ALA A 186 13.81 13.73 -22.89
N ARG A 187 14.37 14.92 -22.67
CA ARG A 187 14.07 16.12 -23.48
C ARG A 187 14.44 15.94 -24.94
N ARG A 188 15.60 15.35 -25.24
CA ARG A 188 16.02 15.06 -26.62
C ARG A 188 15.11 14.06 -27.32
N ALA A 189 14.54 13.10 -26.59
CA ALA A 189 13.56 12.16 -27.15
C ALA A 189 12.26 12.86 -27.59
N GLY A 190 11.95 14.01 -27.00
CA GLY A 190 10.84 14.87 -27.40
C GLY A 190 9.48 14.25 -27.09
N LEU A 191 8.55 14.34 -28.05
CA LEU A 191 7.20 13.84 -27.90
C LEU A 191 7.12 12.30 -27.97
N GLY A 192 6.05 11.75 -27.40
CA GLY A 192 5.74 10.32 -27.45
C GLY A 192 6.37 9.49 -26.32
N ILE A 193 6.77 10.13 -25.21
CA ILE A 193 7.29 9.41 -24.05
C ILE A 193 6.17 8.60 -23.40
N SER A 194 6.49 7.35 -23.05
CA SER A 194 5.58 6.44 -22.35
C SER A 194 6.18 5.95 -21.04
N LEU A 195 5.31 5.56 -20.11
CA LEU A 195 5.67 4.89 -18.86
C LEU A 195 5.11 3.47 -18.86
N GLY A 196 5.96 2.46 -18.94
CA GLY A 196 5.62 1.07 -18.65
C GLY A 196 5.74 0.79 -17.15
N ILE A 197 4.71 0.22 -16.55
CA ILE A 197 4.66 -0.13 -15.13
C ILE A 197 4.49 -1.64 -15.02
N ASP A 198 5.53 -2.34 -14.57
CA ASP A 198 5.49 -3.76 -14.20
C ASP A 198 5.06 -3.88 -12.74
N HIS A 199 3.77 -4.09 -12.55
CA HIS A 199 3.11 -4.17 -11.27
C HIS A 199 2.08 -5.29 -11.25
N ARG A 200 2.24 -6.19 -10.29
CA ARG A 200 1.25 -7.23 -10.04
C ARG A 200 0.28 -6.71 -8.99
N SER A 201 -0.83 -6.17 -9.46
CA SER A 201 -1.95 -5.92 -8.56
C SER A 201 -2.74 -7.21 -8.38
N TRP A 202 -3.37 -7.38 -7.22
CA TRP A 202 -4.39 -8.43 -7.03
C TRP A 202 -5.69 -8.13 -7.80
N ALA A 203 -5.86 -6.88 -8.25
CA ALA A 203 -7.11 -6.38 -8.84
C ALA A 203 -7.09 -6.32 -10.38
N GLU A 204 -5.93 -6.20 -11.02
CA GLU A 204 -5.79 -6.05 -12.48
C GLU A 204 -5.12 -7.31 -13.07
N ALA A 205 -5.76 -7.91 -14.08
CA ALA A 205 -5.21 -9.02 -14.84
C ALA A 205 -4.17 -8.51 -15.84
N GLY A 206 -2.89 -8.57 -15.47
CA GLY A 206 -1.79 -8.16 -16.34
C GLY A 206 -0.59 -7.69 -15.52
N ARG A 207 0.63 -8.02 -15.98
CA ARG A 207 1.85 -7.60 -15.28
C ARG A 207 2.31 -6.20 -15.66
N VAL A 208 2.11 -5.80 -16.92
CA VAL A 208 2.68 -4.55 -17.45
C VAL A 208 1.58 -3.65 -18.00
N ARG A 209 1.46 -2.45 -17.41
CA ARG A 209 0.56 -1.39 -17.86
C ARG A 209 1.36 -0.28 -18.52
N VAL A 210 0.96 0.13 -19.73
CA VAL A 210 1.59 1.26 -20.41
C VAL A 210 0.70 2.50 -20.26
N VAL A 211 1.28 3.55 -19.70
CA VAL A 211 0.64 4.84 -19.45
C VAL A 211 1.26 5.86 -20.40
N ARG A 212 0.41 6.61 -21.11
CA ARG A 212 0.87 7.75 -21.92
C ARG A 212 1.29 8.89 -21.00
N THR A 213 2.35 9.60 -21.38
CA THR A 213 2.88 10.67 -20.55
C THR A 213 3.20 11.91 -21.38
N LYS A 214 3.21 13.05 -20.69
CA LYS A 214 3.76 14.31 -21.19
C LYS A 214 4.95 14.68 -20.33
N LEU A 215 6.06 15.05 -20.95
CA LEU A 215 7.18 15.63 -20.22
C LEU A 215 6.81 17.06 -19.83
N SER A 216 7.08 17.45 -18.58
CA SER A 216 6.92 18.85 -18.15
C SER A 216 7.85 19.78 -18.92
N ASP A 217 7.50 21.07 -19.01
CA ASP A 217 8.30 22.07 -19.76
C ASP A 217 9.75 22.16 -19.24
N ASP A 218 9.90 22.10 -17.92
CA ASP A 218 11.19 22.07 -17.24
C ASP A 218 11.88 20.67 -17.26
N GLY A 219 11.25 19.68 -17.89
CA GLY A 219 11.72 18.30 -17.97
C GLY A 219 11.94 17.61 -16.62
N SER A 220 11.43 18.18 -15.52
CA SER A 220 11.66 17.67 -14.17
C SER A 220 10.77 16.49 -13.80
N HIS A 221 9.63 16.32 -14.47
CA HIS A 221 8.70 15.24 -14.22
C HIS A 221 7.93 14.81 -15.48
N LEU A 222 7.46 13.57 -15.49
CA LEU A 222 6.40 13.13 -16.40
C LEU A 222 5.05 13.38 -15.77
N VAL A 223 4.13 13.93 -16.54
CA VAL A 223 2.70 14.01 -16.22
C VAL A 223 2.00 12.83 -16.88
N LEU A 224 1.38 11.97 -16.09
CA LEU A 224 0.70 10.77 -16.55
C LEU A 224 -0.70 11.13 -17.02
N GLU A 225 -1.08 10.66 -18.21
CA GLU A 225 -2.45 10.78 -18.70
C GLU A 225 -3.37 9.78 -17.96
N PRO A 226 -4.68 10.09 -17.80
CA PRO A 226 -5.64 9.16 -17.22
C PRO A 226 -5.60 7.78 -17.93
N PRO A 227 -5.64 6.66 -17.17
CA PRO A 227 -6.04 6.57 -15.77
C PRO A 227 -4.92 6.83 -14.75
N GLY A 228 -3.71 7.21 -15.19
CA GLY A 228 -2.58 7.53 -14.31
C GLY A 228 -1.97 6.29 -13.65
N TRP A 229 -1.67 6.39 -12.37
CA TRP A 229 -1.12 5.31 -11.55
C TRP A 229 -2.09 4.13 -11.37
N PRO A 230 -1.60 2.91 -11.11
CA PRO A 230 -2.45 1.80 -10.64
C PRO A 230 -3.19 2.16 -9.35
N SER A 231 -4.42 1.65 -9.20
CA SER A 231 -5.33 2.08 -8.13
C SER A 231 -4.90 1.63 -6.72
N ASP A 232 -4.04 0.63 -6.64
CA ASP A 232 -3.47 0.05 -5.43
C ASP A 232 -2.08 0.60 -5.07
N PHE A 233 -1.57 1.56 -5.85
CA PHE A 233 -0.39 2.31 -5.45
C PHE A 233 -0.66 3.17 -4.20
N PHE A 234 0.31 3.23 -3.30
CA PHE A 234 0.24 3.95 -2.03
C PHE A 234 1.49 4.80 -1.79
N PRO A 235 1.41 5.89 -1.00
CA PRO A 235 2.57 6.70 -0.68
C PRO A 235 3.64 5.85 0.00
N GLY A 236 4.87 5.93 -0.49
CA GLY A 236 6.02 5.17 -0.05
C GLY A 236 6.32 3.93 -0.88
N ILE A 237 5.48 3.53 -1.84
CA ILE A 237 5.84 2.44 -2.77
C ILE A 237 7.13 2.79 -3.52
N VAL A 238 8.04 1.82 -3.63
CA VAL A 238 9.34 1.99 -4.31
C VAL A 238 9.30 1.31 -5.67
N LEU A 239 9.69 2.05 -6.71
CA LEU A 239 9.88 1.54 -8.06
C LEU A 239 11.36 1.45 -8.40
N ASP A 240 11.77 0.32 -8.97
CA ASP A 240 13.01 0.21 -9.71
C ASP A 240 12.76 0.71 -11.15
N MET A 241 13.28 1.89 -11.44
CA MET A 241 13.05 2.65 -12.66
C MET A 241 14.21 2.49 -13.64
N SER A 242 13.89 2.54 -14.92
CA SER A 242 14.85 2.60 -16.03
C SER A 242 14.35 3.52 -17.13
N TRP A 243 15.27 4.15 -17.84
CA TRP A 243 14.99 4.94 -19.04
C TRP A 243 15.62 4.25 -20.24
N ILE A 244 14.81 3.98 -21.28
CA ILE A 244 15.24 3.36 -22.54
C ILE A 244 15.10 4.42 -23.64
N PRO A 245 16.16 5.18 -23.97
CA PRO A 245 16.11 6.27 -24.92
C PRO A 245 15.59 5.86 -26.30
N GLU A 246 16.01 4.68 -26.80
CA GLU A 246 15.69 4.19 -28.13
C GLU A 246 14.19 3.92 -28.30
N ARG A 247 13.52 3.53 -27.21
CA ARG A 247 12.07 3.28 -27.17
C ARG A 247 11.26 4.48 -26.71
N ARG A 248 11.94 5.53 -26.24
CA ARG A 248 11.33 6.67 -25.56
C ARG A 248 10.41 6.23 -24.42
N THR A 249 10.84 5.22 -23.66
CA THR A 249 10.02 4.61 -22.61
C THR A 249 10.75 4.63 -21.28
N PHE A 250 10.07 5.17 -20.27
CA PHE A 250 10.37 4.92 -18.87
C PHE A 250 9.75 3.59 -18.49
N PHE A 251 10.49 2.75 -17.76
CA PHE A 251 9.98 1.48 -17.27
C PHE A 251 10.20 1.40 -15.77
N GLY A 252 9.12 1.28 -15.01
CA GLY A 252 9.12 1.13 -13.56
C GLY A 252 8.64 -0.26 -13.16
N ARG A 253 9.37 -0.91 -12.26
CA ARG A 253 8.98 -2.20 -11.68
C ARG A 253 8.75 -2.05 -10.18
N THR A 254 7.66 -2.64 -9.71
CA THR A 254 7.45 -2.87 -8.27
C THR A 254 7.91 -4.27 -7.89
N HIS A 255 8.35 -4.45 -6.66
CA HIS A 255 8.77 -5.74 -6.14
C HIS A 255 7.82 -6.18 -5.04
N GLU A 256 7.22 -7.36 -5.19
CA GLU A 256 6.44 -7.99 -4.12
C GLU A 256 7.37 -8.30 -2.94
N LEU A 257 6.83 -8.15 -1.72
CA LEU A 257 7.48 -8.64 -0.51
C LEU A 257 7.28 -10.16 -0.44
N GLU A 258 8.27 -10.89 0.12
CA GLU A 258 8.19 -12.35 0.28
C GLU A 258 7.03 -12.80 1.20
N GLY A 259 6.48 -11.88 2.00
CA GLY A 259 5.22 -12.01 2.70
C GLY A 259 4.65 -10.65 3.09
N PRO A 260 3.35 -10.55 3.40
CA PRO A 260 2.82 -9.32 3.98
C PRO A 260 3.57 -9.05 5.27
N LEU A 261 4.18 -7.87 5.39
CA LEU A 261 4.79 -7.47 6.65
C LEU A 261 3.71 -7.56 7.74
N VAL A 262 4.04 -8.00 8.95
CA VAL A 262 3.12 -8.04 10.10
C VAL A 262 3.64 -7.01 11.10
N ILE A 263 3.01 -5.84 11.18
CA ILE A 263 3.34 -4.87 12.22
C ILE A 263 2.47 -5.21 13.44
N ARG A 264 3.10 -5.68 14.52
CA ARG A 264 2.47 -6.04 15.82
C ARG A 264 1.30 -7.05 15.73
N GLY A 265 1.54 -8.24 15.18
CA GLY A 265 0.57 -9.37 15.25
C GLY A 265 -0.65 -9.24 14.33
N THR A 266 -0.75 -8.16 13.57
CA THR A 266 -1.71 -7.95 12.48
C THR A 266 -0.93 -7.71 11.20
N ALA A 267 -1.42 -8.20 10.05
CA ALA A 267 -0.85 -7.82 8.75
C ALA A 267 -0.67 -6.30 8.75
N ALA A 268 0.52 -5.83 8.38
CA ALA A 268 0.92 -4.44 8.35
C ALA A 268 -0.07 -3.70 7.46
N THR A 269 -1.05 -3.10 8.10
CA THR A 269 -2.07 -2.30 7.44
C THR A 269 -1.71 -0.84 7.57
N ILE A 270 -1.50 -0.16 6.44
CA ILE A 270 -1.57 1.30 6.41
C ILE A 270 -3.01 1.66 6.08
N ASP A 271 -3.69 2.37 6.98
CA ASP A 271 -5.11 2.71 6.82
C ASP A 271 -5.98 1.46 6.52
N GLY A 272 -5.70 0.33 7.16
CA GLY A 272 -6.41 -0.93 6.93
C GLY A 272 -5.96 -1.72 5.68
N ARG A 273 -4.93 -1.27 4.95
CA ARG A 273 -4.48 -1.89 3.68
C ARG A 273 -3.20 -2.69 3.83
N ILE A 274 -3.24 -3.95 3.43
CA ILE A 274 -2.08 -4.85 3.40
C ILE A 274 -1.03 -4.31 2.42
N ILE A 275 0.19 -4.10 2.91
CA ILE A 275 1.32 -3.74 2.06
C ILE A 275 1.93 -5.01 1.46
N ALA A 276 1.76 -5.20 0.14
CA ALA A 276 2.28 -6.36 -0.57
C ALA A 276 3.59 -6.08 -1.34
N HIS A 277 4.00 -4.81 -1.45
CA HIS A 277 5.13 -4.39 -2.29
C HIS A 277 6.18 -3.64 -1.49
N ARG A 278 7.43 -3.70 -1.96
CA ARG A 278 8.56 -2.96 -1.38
C ARG A 278 8.23 -1.48 -1.27
N TYR A 279 8.58 -0.92 -0.12
CA TYR A 279 8.24 0.44 0.23
C TYR A 279 9.33 1.10 1.07
N ASP A 280 9.23 2.42 1.19
CA ASP A 280 10.03 3.26 2.07
C ASP A 280 9.24 3.57 3.35
N PRO A 281 9.63 3.00 4.51
CA PRO A 281 8.90 3.19 5.76
C PRO A 281 8.87 4.66 6.20
N GLN A 282 9.92 5.44 5.91
CA GLN A 282 9.99 6.84 6.30
C GLN A 282 8.97 7.68 5.54
N VAL A 283 8.80 7.41 4.24
CA VAL A 283 7.77 8.08 3.44
C VAL A 283 6.37 7.67 3.89
N ILE A 284 6.15 6.39 4.19
CA ILE A 284 4.86 5.94 4.73
C ILE A 284 4.53 6.68 6.01
N ILE A 285 5.41 6.62 7.01
CA ILE A 285 5.18 7.22 8.32
C ILE A 285 4.87 8.71 8.18
N ARG A 286 5.67 9.40 7.36
CA ARG A 286 5.50 10.83 7.08
C ARG A 286 4.18 11.14 6.37
N GLU A 287 3.79 10.32 5.41
CA GLU A 287 2.57 10.55 4.64
C GLU A 287 1.32 10.14 5.42
N THR A 288 1.38 9.15 6.31
CA THR A 288 0.24 8.73 7.14
C THR A 288 -0.03 9.66 8.32
N ALA A 289 0.62 10.82 8.39
CA ALA A 289 0.51 11.70 9.53
C ALA A 289 -0.91 12.27 9.73
N PRO A 290 -1.42 12.36 10.99
CA PRO A 290 -2.71 12.97 11.29
C PRO A 290 -2.83 14.36 10.66
N GLY A 291 -3.98 14.64 10.02
CA GLY A 291 -4.22 15.91 9.35
C GLY A 291 -3.62 16.01 7.93
N GLY A 292 -3.08 14.91 7.38
CA GLY A 292 -2.69 14.81 5.98
C GLY A 292 -1.28 15.32 5.68
N SER A 293 -1.02 15.72 4.43
CA SER A 293 0.33 16.12 3.99
C SER A 293 0.85 17.39 4.69
N ARG A 294 2.18 17.61 4.66
CA ARG A 294 2.85 18.79 5.23
C ARG A 294 2.30 20.12 4.69
N SER A 295 1.77 20.13 3.45
CA SER A 295 1.27 21.33 2.77
C SER A 295 -0.17 21.70 3.14
N ALA A 296 -0.88 20.86 3.89
CA ALA A 296 -2.23 21.14 4.35
C ALA A 296 -2.19 21.68 5.79
N VAL A 297 -2.90 22.80 6.03
CA VAL A 297 -3.17 23.28 7.40
C VAL A 297 -4.15 22.31 8.03
N PRO A 298 -3.77 21.58 9.08
CA PRO A 298 -4.68 20.63 9.71
C PRO A 298 -5.80 21.37 10.42
N THR A 299 -7.04 20.95 10.21
CA THR A 299 -8.19 21.42 10.98
C THR A 299 -8.67 20.31 11.91
N GLY A 300 -9.03 20.66 13.15
CA GLY A 300 -9.62 19.72 14.11
C GLY A 300 -8.69 18.66 14.69
N LEU A 301 -7.37 18.81 14.59
CA LEU A 301 -6.43 17.92 15.27
C LEU A 301 -6.44 18.15 16.79
N SER A 302 -6.43 17.05 17.55
CA SER A 302 -6.17 17.11 18.99
C SER A 302 -4.71 17.47 19.27
N ASP A 303 -4.41 17.93 20.48
CA ASP A 303 -3.02 18.21 20.90
C ASP A 303 -2.12 16.96 20.75
N THR A 304 -2.66 15.77 21.01
CA THR A 304 -1.94 14.50 20.84
C THR A 304 -1.69 14.16 19.37
N ASP A 305 -2.65 14.45 18.49
CA ASP A 305 -2.47 14.25 17.05
C ASP A 305 -1.43 15.22 16.47
N TRP A 306 -1.36 16.44 17.01
CA TRP A 306 -0.33 17.41 16.66
C TRP A 306 1.08 16.92 17.01
N VAL A 307 1.25 16.33 18.20
CA VAL A 307 2.54 15.74 18.60
C VAL A 307 2.91 14.58 17.66
N LEU A 308 1.99 13.63 17.42
CA LEU A 308 2.24 12.49 16.53
C LEU A 308 2.55 12.94 15.10
N ARG A 309 1.76 13.89 14.57
CA ARG A 309 1.99 14.51 13.26
C ARG A 309 3.39 15.10 13.18
N THR A 310 3.83 15.80 14.22
CA THR A 310 5.15 16.43 14.24
C THR A 310 6.26 15.39 14.19
N LEU A 311 6.18 14.36 15.03
CA LEU A 311 7.16 13.26 15.05
C LEU A 311 7.23 12.55 13.69
N GLN A 312 6.09 12.35 13.04
CA GLN A 312 5.98 11.71 11.72
C GLN A 312 6.50 12.59 10.58
N ILE A 313 6.13 13.88 10.54
CA ILE A 313 6.53 14.79 9.47
C ILE A 313 8.04 15.06 9.50
N LEU A 314 8.61 15.16 10.69
CA LEU A 314 10.03 15.40 10.88
C LEU A 314 10.87 14.13 10.63
N GLY A 315 10.23 12.98 10.43
CA GLY A 315 10.92 11.71 10.16
C GLY A 315 11.73 11.23 11.36
N TYR A 316 11.34 11.61 12.59
CA TYR A 316 12.02 11.16 13.80
C TYR A 316 11.66 9.73 14.19
N LEU A 317 10.63 9.16 13.57
CA LEU A 317 10.21 7.79 13.81
C LEU A 317 11.04 6.84 12.95
N ASP A 318 11.67 5.85 13.58
CA ASP A 318 12.32 4.75 12.88
C ASP A 318 11.29 3.78 12.24
N ALA A 319 11.78 2.72 11.58
CA ALA A 319 10.92 1.74 10.95
C ALA A 319 10.03 0.96 11.94
N GLU A 320 10.44 0.93 13.22
CA GLU A 320 9.67 0.36 14.32
C GLU A 320 8.68 1.36 14.95
N GLY A 321 8.65 2.60 14.45
CA GLY A 321 7.79 3.68 14.95
C GLY A 321 8.28 4.32 16.24
N ARG A 322 9.58 4.25 16.54
CA ARG A 322 10.19 4.87 17.74
C ARG A 322 10.83 6.20 17.35
N ALA A 323 10.59 7.24 18.15
CA ALA A 323 11.23 8.55 17.98
C ALA A 323 11.98 8.98 19.24
N VAL A 324 13.14 9.60 19.04
CA VAL A 324 13.91 10.28 20.10
C VAL A 324 14.03 11.75 19.70
N LEU A 325 13.29 12.59 20.41
CA LEU A 325 13.29 14.04 20.19
C LEU A 325 13.29 14.74 21.54
N ALA A 326 14.11 15.78 21.67
CA ALA A 326 14.08 16.64 22.85
C ALA A 326 12.77 17.44 22.88
N GLU A 327 12.16 17.59 24.06
CA GLU A 327 10.84 18.23 24.21
C GLU A 327 10.85 19.69 23.73
N ASP A 328 11.97 20.41 23.91
CA ASP A 328 12.17 21.76 23.41
C ASP A 328 12.24 21.83 21.87
N ALA A 329 12.85 20.82 21.23
CA ALA A 329 12.88 20.70 19.78
C ALA A 329 11.50 20.36 19.21
N LEU A 330 10.74 19.50 19.91
CA LEU A 330 9.34 19.20 19.57
C LEU A 330 8.50 20.49 19.57
N GLU A 331 8.57 21.26 20.66
CA GLU A 331 7.84 22.51 20.80
C GLU A 331 8.20 23.51 19.70
N ARG A 332 9.50 23.72 19.44
CA ARG A 332 9.98 24.62 18.38
C ARG A 332 9.45 24.22 17.01
N SER A 333 9.51 22.95 16.64
CA SER A 333 9.01 22.51 15.34
C SER A 333 7.48 22.56 15.24
N MET A 334 6.76 22.23 16.32
CA MET A 334 5.29 22.36 16.37
C MET A 334 4.87 23.81 16.12
N VAL A 335 5.40 24.75 16.91
CA VAL A 335 4.98 26.16 16.87
C VAL A 335 5.57 26.92 15.68
N GLY A 336 6.84 26.68 15.36
CA GLY A 336 7.60 27.43 14.35
C GLY A 336 7.41 26.92 12.93
N GLU A 337 7.37 25.60 12.72
CA GLU A 337 7.36 25.02 11.38
C GLU A 337 6.01 24.47 10.94
N LEU A 338 5.22 23.93 11.88
CA LEU A 338 3.98 23.23 11.56
C LEU A 338 2.72 24.04 11.91
N GLY A 339 2.88 25.23 12.49
CA GLY A 339 1.78 26.17 12.73
C GLY A 339 0.88 25.81 13.91
N PHE A 340 1.40 25.07 14.89
CA PHE A 340 0.67 24.79 16.13
C PHE A 340 0.28 26.11 16.83
N PRO A 341 -0.95 26.27 17.34
CA PRO A 341 -1.39 27.52 17.95
C PRO A 341 -0.53 27.94 19.15
N ARG A 342 0.15 29.10 19.06
CA ARG A 342 1.05 29.64 20.11
C ARG A 342 0.41 29.76 21.50
N GLY A 343 -0.91 29.97 21.58
CA GLY A 343 -1.63 30.05 22.87
C GLY A 343 -1.83 28.70 23.55
N GLN A 344 -1.47 27.58 22.90
CA GLN A 344 -1.72 26.22 23.39
C GLN A 344 -0.44 25.48 23.75
N THR A 345 0.73 26.14 23.73
CA THR A 345 2.04 25.51 23.93
C THR A 345 2.14 24.78 25.27
N GLN A 346 1.53 25.30 26.34
CA GLN A 346 1.46 24.63 27.65
C GLN A 346 0.74 23.27 27.61
N ARG A 347 -0.11 23.02 26.60
CA ARG A 347 -0.82 21.76 26.42
C ARG A 347 0.05 20.68 25.77
N ILE A 348 1.18 21.05 25.14
CA ILE A 348 2.09 20.09 24.50
C ILE A 348 2.64 19.12 25.55
N THR A 349 3.11 19.62 26.70
CA THR A 349 3.61 18.77 27.78
C THR A 349 2.56 17.77 28.28
N GLN A 350 1.30 18.21 28.41
CA GLN A 350 0.20 17.31 28.79
C GLN A 350 -0.12 16.28 27.68
N ALA A 351 -0.08 16.68 26.42
CA ALA A 351 -0.28 15.79 25.29
C ALA A 351 0.81 14.71 25.21
N VAL A 352 2.07 15.10 25.39
CA VAL A 352 3.21 14.16 25.49
C VAL A 352 3.01 13.20 26.67
N ALA A 353 2.63 13.71 27.85
CA ALA A 353 2.35 12.86 29.01
C ALA A 353 1.21 11.85 28.74
N ARG A 354 0.15 12.26 28.03
CA ARG A 354 -0.94 11.36 27.62
C ARG A 354 -0.45 10.28 26.65
N LEU A 355 0.39 10.62 25.68
CA LEU A 355 0.99 9.66 24.74
C LEU A 355 1.95 8.68 25.42
N ILE A 356 2.67 9.14 26.45
CA ILE A 356 3.49 8.27 27.30
C ILE A 356 2.62 7.33 28.11
N GLY A 357 1.57 7.86 28.76
CA GLY A 357 0.62 7.07 29.54
C GLY A 357 -0.12 6.01 28.73
N SER A 358 -0.35 6.25 27.43
CA SER A 358 -0.95 5.27 26.51
C SER A 358 0.04 4.30 25.87
N GLY A 359 1.34 4.46 26.12
CA GLY A 359 2.39 3.61 25.54
C GLY A 359 2.65 3.85 24.05
N LEU A 360 2.13 4.94 23.48
CA LEU A 360 2.39 5.34 22.09
C LEU A 360 3.75 6.03 21.92
N VAL A 361 4.25 6.64 22.99
CA VAL A 361 5.59 7.26 23.06
C VAL A 361 6.25 6.82 24.38
N SER A 362 7.57 6.78 24.42
CA SER A 362 8.34 6.52 25.65
C SER A 362 9.38 7.60 25.86
N ARG A 363 9.60 8.03 27.11
CA ARG A 363 10.67 8.98 27.44
C ARG A 363 11.99 8.21 27.59
N VAL A 364 13.01 8.64 26.84
CA VAL A 364 14.39 8.14 26.97
C VAL A 364 15.21 9.21 27.67
N LYS A 365 15.90 8.86 28.75
CA LYS A 365 16.83 9.77 29.43
C LYS A 365 18.18 9.69 28.70
N ALA A 366 18.41 10.60 27.76
CA ALA A 366 19.72 10.72 27.10
C ALA A 366 20.63 11.69 27.90
N PRO A 367 21.96 11.45 27.94
CA PRO A 367 22.90 12.47 28.39
C PRO A 367 22.76 13.70 27.48
N SER A 368 22.67 14.89 28.07
CA SER A 368 22.48 16.14 27.34
C SER A 368 23.71 16.48 26.48
N THR A 369 23.81 15.93 25.28
CA THR A 369 24.74 16.46 24.26
C THR A 369 24.12 17.68 23.59
N HIS A 370 24.80 18.80 23.72
CA HIS A 370 24.35 20.17 23.43
C HIS A 370 24.09 20.52 21.95
N ALA A 371 23.95 19.54 21.06
CA ALA A 371 23.64 19.78 19.64
C ALA A 371 22.30 19.12 19.34
N GLY A 372 21.27 19.93 19.06
CA GLY A 372 19.89 19.52 18.77
C GLY A 372 19.70 18.71 17.48
N VAL A 373 20.67 17.89 17.10
CA VAL A 373 20.57 16.85 16.07
C VAL A 373 20.77 15.51 16.78
N PRO A 374 19.70 14.73 17.03
CA PRO A 374 19.89 13.39 17.56
C PRO A 374 20.68 12.58 16.52
N PRO A 375 21.74 11.85 16.91
CA PRO A 375 22.48 11.04 15.98
C PRO A 375 21.67 9.77 15.74
N ILE A 376 20.72 9.83 14.79
CA ILE A 376 19.94 8.66 14.35
C ILE A 376 20.89 7.53 13.87
N HIS A 377 22.15 7.87 13.55
CA HIS A 377 23.19 6.91 13.19
C HIS A 377 24.00 6.31 14.35
N ARG A 378 24.02 6.87 15.57
CA ARG A 378 24.82 6.31 16.69
C ARG A 378 24.06 5.38 17.64
N CYS A 379 22.74 5.53 17.80
CA CYS A 379 21.98 4.64 18.70
C CYS A 379 21.88 3.17 18.20
N ARG A 380 22.45 2.84 17.03
CA ARG A 380 22.42 1.49 16.45
C ARG A 380 23.54 0.57 16.94
N GLU A 381 24.60 1.10 17.55
CA GLU A 381 25.75 0.31 18.03
C GLU A 381 25.69 -0.04 19.52
N GLU A 382 24.92 0.69 20.33
CA GLU A 382 24.86 0.47 21.79
C GLU A 382 23.67 -0.42 22.25
N LEU A 383 22.89 -0.97 21.32
CA LEU A 383 21.73 -1.84 21.59
C LEU A 383 21.86 -3.25 20.98
N ARG A 384 23.09 -3.70 20.69
CA ARG A 384 23.45 -5.12 20.50
C ARG A 384 24.29 -5.56 21.67
#